data_AF-A0AAD7HC32-F1
#
_entry.id   AF-A0AAD7HC32-F1
#
_cell.length_a   1.000
_cell.length_b   1.000
_cell.length_c   1.000
_cell.angle_alpha   90.00
_cell.angle_beta   90.00
_cell.angle_gamma   90.00
#
_symmetry.space_group_name_H-M   'P 1'
#
loop_
_entity.id
_entity.type
_entity.pdbx_description
1 polymer ?
#
loop_
_entity_poly.entity_id
_entity_poly.type
_entity_poly.pdbx_seq_one_letter_code
_entity_poly.pdbx_strand_id
1 'polypeptide(L)'
;MERSILYGHVSHPSTRGRVPGRDGKDYLAAFDGDVLAVYEALGLGATADKPDKSGITPLCLAVSQLATCTSPLFYGVRHDGGRMTVEDHRRAISCLKWAIRILVEQHADVSKSMGGIPFISLLRRCKAWDVITLFLQHGAARPKRLTAVLPTKSDQDRFTAIPVPSCRPAQKCPCWSGKSVAECHGREPQPYPSAYMCVCGSKNSKGSRKTCKIVAWPAKVMWWKNGTPLENG
;
A
#
# COMPACT_ATOMS: atom_id res chain seq x y z
N MET A 1 11.41 -0.21 36.98
CA MET A 1 9.94 -0.15 36.93
C MET A 1 9.50 0.85 35.86
N GLU A 2 9.75 0.58 34.57
CA GLU A 2 9.34 1.47 33.45
C GLU A 2 9.10 0.66 32.17
N ARG A 3 8.05 -0.16 32.12
CA ARG A 3 7.59 -0.82 30.89
C ARG A 3 6.07 -1.01 30.93
N SER A 4 5.27 0.00 30.58
CA SER A 4 3.84 -0.17 30.19
C SER A 4 3.09 1.10 29.71
N ILE A 5 3.70 2.03 28.96
CA ILE A 5 2.95 3.23 28.47
C ILE A 5 3.09 3.50 26.95
N LEU A 6 3.53 2.56 26.11
CA LEU A 6 3.69 2.84 24.67
C LEU A 6 2.77 2.10 23.71
N TYR A 7 1.79 1.37 24.23
CA TYR A 7 0.61 1.02 23.46
C TYR A 7 -0.58 1.41 24.32
N GLY A 8 -1.05 2.66 24.17
CA GLY A 8 -2.46 2.92 24.42
C GLY A 8 -3.21 1.81 23.68
N HIS A 9 -4.01 1.06 24.41
CA HIS A 9 -4.76 -0.08 23.90
C HIS A 9 -5.59 0.42 22.72
N VAL A 10 -5.02 0.34 21.51
CA VAL A 10 -5.79 0.48 20.29
C VAL A 10 -6.59 -0.79 20.30
N SER A 11 -7.81 -0.69 20.83
CA SER A 11 -8.79 -1.77 20.79
C SER A 11 -8.88 -2.19 19.34
N HIS A 12 -8.19 -3.27 18.99
CA HIS A 12 -8.32 -3.87 17.68
C HIS A 12 -9.79 -4.26 17.59
N PRO A 13 -10.57 -3.65 16.69
CA PRO A 13 -11.93 -4.10 16.50
C PRO A 13 -11.82 -5.57 16.10
N SER A 14 -12.47 -6.43 16.90
CA SER A 14 -12.69 -7.82 16.54
C SER A 14 -13.08 -7.87 15.07
N THR A 15 -12.35 -8.64 14.27
CA THR A 15 -12.43 -8.69 12.80
C THR A 15 -13.78 -9.19 12.27
N ARG A 16 -14.78 -9.40 13.13
CA ARG A 16 -16.17 -9.70 12.76
C ARG A 16 -17.15 -8.54 12.97
N GLY A 17 -16.72 -7.43 13.56
CA GLY A 17 -17.45 -6.19 13.40
C GLY A 17 -17.12 -5.62 12.03
N ARG A 18 -17.95 -5.85 11.01
CA ARG A 18 -17.97 -5.06 9.78
C ARG A 18 -17.88 -3.60 10.24
N VAL A 19 -16.73 -2.93 10.06
CA VAL A 19 -16.53 -1.56 10.58
C VAL A 19 -17.64 -0.72 9.95
N PRO A 20 -18.67 -0.31 10.72
CA PRO A 20 -19.83 0.32 10.13
C PRO A 20 -19.39 1.67 9.57
N GLY A 21 -19.54 1.86 8.25
CA GLY A 21 -19.32 3.16 7.61
C GLY A 21 -18.06 3.32 6.75
N ARG A 22 -17.30 2.26 6.42
CA ARG A 22 -16.31 2.34 5.32
C ARG A 22 -16.99 2.14 3.98
N ASP A 23 -17.48 3.23 3.40
CA ASP A 23 -18.23 3.21 2.14
C ASP A 23 -17.34 3.01 0.89
N GLY A 24 -16.03 2.75 1.04
CA GLY A 24 -15.11 2.52 -0.07
C GLY A 24 -14.52 1.11 -0.06
N LYS A 25 -14.77 0.35 -1.12
CA LYS A 25 -14.14 -0.97 -1.34
C LYS A 25 -12.61 -0.86 -1.51
N ASP A 26 -12.15 0.29 -2.01
CA ASP A 26 -10.75 0.59 -2.33
C ASP A 26 -9.83 0.55 -1.09
N TYR A 27 -10.36 0.89 0.09
CA TYR A 27 -9.60 0.88 1.35
C TYR A 27 -9.32 -0.54 1.85
N LEU A 28 -10.27 -1.46 1.63
CA LEU A 28 -10.13 -2.86 2.02
C LEU A 28 -9.06 -3.55 1.17
N ALA A 29 -8.99 -3.23 -0.13
CA ALA A 29 -7.95 -3.75 -1.02
C ALA A 29 -6.53 -3.42 -0.51
N ALA A 30 -6.28 -2.17 -0.11
CA ALA A 30 -4.99 -1.77 0.44
C ALA A 30 -4.66 -2.46 1.78
N PHE A 31 -5.67 -2.63 2.63
CA PHE A 31 -5.54 -3.32 3.91
C PHE A 31 -5.26 -4.82 3.73
N ASP A 32 -5.93 -5.49 2.81
CA ASP A 32 -5.74 -6.93 2.54
C ASP A 32 -4.48 -7.21 1.70
N GLY A 33 -3.86 -6.18 1.14
CA GLY A 33 -2.76 -6.32 0.19
C GLY A 33 -3.23 -6.86 -1.17
N ASP A 34 -4.49 -6.65 -1.54
CA ASP A 34 -5.00 -6.99 -2.87
C ASP A 34 -4.45 -6.00 -3.90
N VAL A 35 -3.27 -6.36 -4.41
CA VAL A 35 -2.50 -5.58 -5.39
C VAL A 35 -3.33 -5.24 -6.63
N LEU A 36 -4.16 -6.18 -7.10
CA LEU A 36 -4.95 -5.98 -8.32
C LEU A 36 -6.09 -5.01 -8.07
N ALA A 37 -6.82 -5.19 -6.96
CA ALA A 37 -7.90 -4.28 -6.60
C ALA A 37 -7.40 -2.85 -6.29
N VAL A 38 -6.19 -2.70 -5.73
CA VAL A 38 -5.56 -1.38 -5.57
C VAL A 38 -5.31 -0.71 -6.92
N TYR A 39 -4.71 -1.43 -7.89
CA TYR A 39 -4.51 -0.90 -9.24
C TYR A 39 -5.82 -0.57 -9.95
N GLU A 40 -6.82 -1.43 -9.78
CA GLU A 40 -8.15 -1.26 -10.35
C GLU A 40 -8.80 0.03 -9.84
N ALA A 41 -8.81 0.24 -8.52
CA ALA A 41 -9.33 1.45 -7.91
C ALA A 41 -8.62 2.71 -8.45
N LEU A 42 -7.29 2.68 -8.52
CA LEU A 42 -6.49 3.79 -9.05
C LEU A 42 -6.77 4.06 -10.53
N GLY A 43 -6.92 3.01 -11.35
CA GLY A 43 -7.29 3.13 -12.76
C GLY A 43 -8.69 3.70 -12.97
N LEU A 44 -9.60 3.46 -12.02
CA LEU A 44 -10.95 4.02 -11.96
C LEU A 44 -11.01 5.48 -11.45
N GLY A 45 -9.85 6.07 -11.14
CA GLY A 45 -9.75 7.45 -10.67
C GLY A 45 -9.82 7.60 -9.15
N ALA A 46 -9.71 6.52 -8.38
CA ALA A 46 -9.50 6.65 -6.94
C ALA A 46 -8.17 7.39 -6.68
N THR A 47 -8.17 8.30 -5.70
CA THR A 47 -6.95 9.02 -5.32
C THR A 47 -6.26 8.30 -4.16
N ALA A 48 -4.94 8.17 -4.23
CA ALA A 48 -4.16 7.40 -3.25
C ALA A 48 -4.20 8.01 -1.83
N ASP A 49 -4.54 9.30 -1.72
CA ASP A 49 -4.67 10.06 -0.47
C ASP A 49 -6.11 10.34 -0.04
N LYS A 50 -7.13 9.83 -0.75
CA LYS A 50 -8.52 10.00 -0.30
C LYS A 50 -8.67 9.36 1.09
N PRO A 51 -9.01 10.10 2.15
CA PRO A 51 -9.28 9.50 3.43
C PRO A 51 -10.68 8.91 3.47
N ASP A 52 -10.86 7.85 4.27
CA ASP A 52 -12.19 7.39 4.66
C ASP A 52 -12.86 8.39 5.62
N LYS A 53 -14.08 8.06 6.08
CA LYS A 53 -14.83 8.89 7.04
C LYS A 53 -14.10 9.13 8.37
N SER A 54 -13.10 8.31 8.68
CA SER A 54 -12.29 8.42 9.90
C SER A 54 -10.96 9.15 9.66
N GLY A 55 -10.74 9.70 8.46
CA GLY A 55 -9.48 10.36 8.12
C GLY A 55 -8.36 9.40 7.70
N ILE A 56 -8.65 8.10 7.55
CA ILE A 56 -7.64 7.08 7.28
C ILE A 56 -7.46 6.90 5.78
N THR A 57 -6.24 7.10 5.28
CA THR A 57 -5.90 6.88 3.86
C THR A 57 -5.59 5.40 3.58
N PRO A 58 -5.67 4.95 2.30
CA PRO A 58 -5.26 3.60 1.92
C PRO A 58 -3.81 3.27 2.33
N LEU A 59 -2.89 4.24 2.18
CA LEU A 59 -1.49 4.07 2.59
C LEU A 59 -1.36 3.84 4.10
N CYS A 60 -2.15 4.57 4.89
CA CYS A 60 -2.21 4.41 6.34
C CYS A 60 -2.59 2.97 6.72
N LEU A 61 -3.66 2.43 6.12
CA LEU A 61 -4.11 1.05 6.37
C LEU A 61 -3.04 0.01 6.01
N ALA A 62 -2.46 0.12 4.81
CA ALA A 62 -1.47 -0.85 4.33
C ALA A 62 -0.20 -0.86 5.20
N VAL A 63 0.30 0.32 5.60
CA VAL A 63 1.47 0.43 6.50
C VAL A 63 1.15 -0.11 7.90
N SER A 64 -0.04 0.18 8.43
CA SER A 64 -0.50 -0.38 9.72
C SER A 64 -0.48 -1.90 9.70
N GLN A 65 -1.06 -2.46 8.63
CA GLN A 65 -1.21 -3.90 8.50
C GLN A 65 0.13 -4.58 8.30
N LEU A 66 1.04 -3.99 7.52
CA LEU A 66 2.41 -4.49 7.40
C LEU A 66 3.12 -4.51 8.77
N ALA A 67 2.96 -3.44 9.57
CA ALA A 67 3.54 -3.37 10.91
C ALA A 67 2.94 -4.42 11.86
N THR A 68 1.64 -4.67 11.74
CA THR A 68 0.93 -5.69 12.51
C THR A 68 1.39 -7.09 12.12
N CYS A 69 1.40 -7.42 10.82
CA CYS A 69 1.84 -8.72 10.33
C CYS A 69 3.31 -9.02 10.66
N THR A 70 4.18 -8.03 10.70
CA THR A 70 5.62 -8.25 11.02
C THR A 70 5.91 -8.28 12.53
N SER A 71 4.92 -7.99 13.38
CA SER A 71 5.09 -8.03 14.82
C SER A 71 5.26 -9.48 15.30
N PRO A 72 6.23 -9.77 16.19
CA PRO A 72 6.40 -11.09 16.80
C PRO A 72 5.13 -11.58 17.52
N LEU A 73 4.30 -10.66 18.02
CA LEU A 73 3.04 -10.97 18.69
C LEU A 73 2.00 -11.58 17.73
N PHE A 74 2.12 -11.32 16.43
CA PHE A 74 1.17 -11.80 15.43
C PHE A 74 1.34 -13.28 15.10
N TYR A 75 2.53 -13.86 15.30
CA TYR A 75 2.83 -15.26 15.01
C TYR A 75 2.03 -16.26 15.86
N GLY A 76 1.35 -15.81 16.93
CA GLY A 76 0.54 -16.66 17.81
C GLY A 76 -0.97 -16.53 17.63
N VAL A 77 -1.46 -15.59 16.82
CA VAL A 77 -2.90 -15.31 16.74
C VAL A 77 -3.58 -16.35 15.85
N ARG A 78 -4.40 -17.20 16.46
CA ARG A 78 -5.32 -18.09 15.73
C ARG A 78 -6.37 -17.22 15.04
N HIS A 79 -6.43 -17.31 13.71
CA HIS A 79 -7.59 -16.83 12.97
C HIS A 79 -8.66 -17.93 12.96
N ASP A 80 -9.94 -17.53 13.02
CA ASP A 80 -11.10 -18.45 13.07
C ASP A 80 -11.20 -19.44 11.89
N GLY A 81 -10.42 -19.25 10.83
CA GLY A 81 -10.39 -20.12 9.64
C GLY A 81 -9.28 -21.18 9.64
N GLY A 82 -8.49 -21.30 10.71
CA GLY A 82 -7.36 -22.22 10.79
C GLY A 82 -6.03 -21.50 11.02
N ARG A 83 -4.94 -22.27 11.15
CA ARG A 83 -3.59 -21.72 11.27
C ARG A 83 -3.16 -21.20 9.89
N MET A 84 -2.89 -19.89 9.79
CA MET A 84 -2.19 -19.33 8.63
C MET A 84 -0.82 -20.01 8.52
N THR A 85 -0.48 -20.52 7.34
CA THR A 85 0.84 -21.13 7.13
C THR A 85 1.93 -20.06 7.11
N VAL A 86 3.19 -20.45 7.30
CA VAL A 86 4.33 -19.53 7.17
C VAL A 86 4.39 -18.94 5.76
N GLU A 87 4.03 -19.74 4.75
CA GLU A 87 3.97 -19.35 3.35
C GLU A 87 2.86 -18.32 3.09
N ASP A 88 1.66 -18.53 3.63
CA ASP A 88 0.56 -17.56 3.54
C ASP A 88 0.94 -16.23 4.20
N HIS A 89 1.60 -16.30 5.36
CA HIS A 89 2.07 -15.11 6.07
C HIS A 89 3.11 -14.31 5.25
N ARG A 90 4.10 -15.01 4.68
CA ARG A 90 5.10 -14.41 3.78
C ARG A 90 4.46 -13.79 2.55
N ARG A 91 3.44 -14.44 1.99
CA ARG A 91 2.67 -13.93 0.86
C ARG A 91 1.91 -12.66 1.24
N ALA A 92 1.21 -12.65 2.37
CA ALA A 92 0.48 -11.47 2.85
C ALA A 92 1.41 -10.26 3.04
N ILE A 93 2.58 -10.45 3.68
CA ILE A 93 3.61 -9.40 3.81
C ILE A 93 4.06 -8.89 2.44
N SER A 94 4.32 -9.80 1.49
CA SER A 94 4.77 -9.42 0.14
C SER A 94 3.70 -8.62 -0.60
N CYS A 95 2.44 -9.05 -0.52
CA CYS A 95 1.27 -8.37 -1.06
C CYS A 95 1.11 -6.96 -0.48
N LEU A 96 1.22 -6.80 0.84
CA LEU A 96 1.17 -5.50 1.51
C LEU A 96 2.29 -4.56 1.05
N LYS A 97 3.52 -5.05 0.95
CA LYS A 97 4.64 -4.26 0.42
C LYS A 97 4.37 -3.76 -1.00
N TRP A 98 3.79 -4.62 -1.85
CA TRP A 98 3.38 -4.23 -3.20
C TRP A 98 2.27 -3.19 -3.21
N ALA A 99 1.23 -3.35 -2.41
CA ALA A 99 0.16 -2.36 -2.29
C ALA A 99 0.72 -0.99 -1.83
N ILE A 100 1.57 -0.97 -0.81
CA ILE A 100 2.26 0.24 -0.33
C ILE A 100 3.06 0.88 -1.46
N ARG A 101 3.84 0.07 -2.20
CA ARG A 101 4.64 0.55 -3.32
C ARG A 101 3.79 1.27 -4.36
N ILE A 102 2.68 0.66 -4.77
CA ILE A 102 1.78 1.22 -5.77
C ILE A 102 1.22 2.57 -5.29
N LEU A 103 0.74 2.63 -4.05
CA LEU A 103 0.19 3.86 -3.48
C LEU A 103 1.23 4.99 -3.44
N VAL A 104 2.48 4.69 -3.05
CA VAL A 104 3.57 5.68 -3.02
C VAL A 104 3.98 6.13 -4.43
N GLU A 105 4.04 5.20 -5.39
CA GLU A 105 4.31 5.50 -6.81
C GLU A 105 3.16 6.30 -7.45
N GLN A 106 1.93 6.16 -6.94
CA GLN A 106 0.77 7.03 -7.21
C GLN A 106 0.73 8.29 -6.34
N HIS A 107 1.89 8.67 -5.81
CA HIS A 107 2.10 9.94 -5.14
C HIS A 107 1.36 10.13 -3.80
N ALA A 108 0.92 9.05 -3.14
CA ALA A 108 0.39 9.12 -1.77
C ALA A 108 1.33 9.87 -0.80
N ASP A 109 0.76 10.59 0.17
CA ASP A 109 1.49 11.39 1.14
C ASP A 109 2.24 10.49 2.13
N VAL A 110 3.56 10.38 1.92
CA VAL A 110 4.48 9.59 2.77
C VAL A 110 4.85 10.30 4.08
N SER A 111 4.48 11.57 4.25
CA SER A 111 4.77 12.35 5.45
C SER A 111 3.78 12.11 6.60
N LYS A 112 2.69 11.40 6.32
CA LYS A 112 1.65 11.08 7.31
C LYS A 112 2.17 10.22 8.47
N SER A 113 1.36 10.21 9.52
CA SER A 113 1.61 9.47 10.75
C SER A 113 0.35 8.72 11.20
N MET A 114 0.54 7.71 12.04
CA MET A 114 -0.52 6.93 12.67
C MET A 114 -0.37 6.98 14.18
N GLY A 115 -1.37 7.51 14.88
CA GLY A 115 -1.26 7.74 16.32
C GLY A 115 -0.03 8.58 16.68
N GLY A 116 0.32 9.56 15.85
CA GLY A 116 1.51 10.41 16.01
C GLY A 116 2.85 9.74 15.63
N ILE A 117 2.84 8.46 15.21
CA ILE A 117 4.05 7.75 14.76
C ILE A 117 4.19 7.89 13.24
N PRO A 118 5.26 8.54 12.72
CA PRO A 118 5.49 8.64 11.27
C PRO A 118 5.55 7.26 10.61
N PHE A 119 5.02 7.12 9.39
CA PHE A 119 5.03 5.84 8.67
C PHE A 119 6.43 5.24 8.52
N ILE A 120 7.44 6.07 8.22
CA ILE A 120 8.83 5.61 8.11
C ILE A 120 9.35 4.97 9.41
N SER A 121 8.87 5.42 10.57
CA SER A 121 9.21 4.84 11.86
C SER A 121 8.57 3.47 12.06
N LEU A 122 7.34 3.26 11.57
CA LEU A 122 6.69 1.94 11.56
C LEU A 122 7.44 0.97 10.65
N LEU A 123 7.74 1.37 9.42
CA LEU A 123 8.44 0.54 8.43
C LEU A 123 9.83 0.09 8.90
N ARG A 124 10.53 0.93 9.67
CA ARG A 124 11.83 0.58 10.31
C ARG A 124 11.69 -0.55 11.32
N ARG A 125 10.61 -0.57 12.12
CA ARG A 125 10.34 -1.69 13.05
C ARG A 125 10.14 -3.00 12.29
N CYS A 126 9.53 -2.93 11.10
CA CYS A 126 9.31 -4.07 10.21
C CYS A 126 10.54 -4.51 9.42
N LYS A 127 11.64 -3.74 9.45
CA LYS A 127 12.81 -3.92 8.57
C LYS A 127 12.44 -4.01 7.07
N ALA A 128 11.41 -3.27 6.66
CA ALA A 128 10.94 -3.24 5.27
C ALA A 128 11.80 -2.30 4.41
N TRP A 129 13.09 -2.61 4.28
CA TRP A 129 14.11 -1.73 3.70
C TRP A 129 13.82 -1.27 2.28
N ASP A 130 13.24 -2.13 1.46
CA ASP A 130 12.77 -1.80 0.12
C ASP A 130 11.71 -0.69 0.12
N VAL A 131 10.73 -0.79 1.04
CA VAL A 131 9.68 0.21 1.21
C VAL A 131 10.22 1.49 1.84
N ILE A 132 11.16 1.38 2.79
CA ILE A 132 11.82 2.55 3.40
C ILE A 132 12.57 3.36 2.35
N THR A 133 13.33 2.70 1.48
CA THR A 133 14.03 3.35 0.38
C THR A 133 13.05 4.07 -0.53
N LEU A 134 11.92 3.43 -0.88
CA LEU A 134 10.88 4.06 -1.69
C LEU A 134 10.28 5.30 -1.00
N PHE A 135 9.98 5.23 0.30
CA PHE A 135 9.47 6.37 1.06
C PHE A 135 10.44 7.56 1.04
N LEU A 136 11.72 7.30 1.29
CA LEU A 136 12.77 8.32 1.24
C LEU A 136 12.91 8.91 -0.17
N GLN A 137 12.86 8.08 -1.21
CA GLN A 137 12.85 8.53 -2.60
C GLN A 137 11.65 9.44 -2.91
N HIS A 138 10.50 9.18 -2.29
CA HIS A 138 9.29 9.98 -2.47
C HIS A 138 9.15 11.14 -1.47
N GLY A 139 10.22 11.53 -0.79
CA GLY A 139 10.28 12.74 0.03
C GLY A 139 9.93 12.55 1.51
N ALA A 140 9.87 11.32 2.02
CA ALA A 140 9.66 11.11 3.46
C ALA A 140 10.84 11.71 4.26
N ALA A 141 10.51 12.52 5.27
CA ALA A 141 11.50 13.10 6.15
C ALA A 141 12.15 12.04 7.05
N ARG A 142 13.47 12.17 7.28
CA ARG A 142 14.15 11.37 8.30
C ARG A 142 13.77 11.92 9.69
N PRO A 143 13.21 11.10 10.60
CA PRO A 143 12.87 11.57 11.94
C PRO A 143 14.14 11.96 12.70
N LYS A 144 14.17 13.18 13.25
CA LYS A 144 15.31 13.72 14.02
C LYS A 144 15.59 12.92 15.28
N ARG A 145 14.53 12.47 15.95
CA ARG A 145 14.59 11.62 17.13
C ARG A 145 14.05 10.25 16.76
N LEU A 146 14.92 9.25 16.82
CA LEU A 146 14.53 7.86 16.67
C LEU A 146 13.87 7.47 17.99
N THR A 147 12.54 7.43 18.06
CA THR A 147 11.82 7.04 19.28
C THR A 147 12.15 5.58 19.62
N ALA A 148 13.13 5.42 20.51
CA ALA A 148 13.57 4.37 21.44
C ALA A 148 13.35 2.86 21.17
N VAL A 149 12.51 2.41 20.23
CA VAL A 149 12.43 1.00 19.86
C VAL A 149 13.44 0.77 18.75
N LEU A 150 14.69 0.55 19.18
CA LEU A 150 15.90 0.60 18.38
C LEU A 150 15.94 -0.50 17.30
N PRO A 151 16.15 -0.11 16.04
CA PRO A 151 16.92 -0.90 15.09
C PRO A 151 18.38 -0.97 15.58
N THR A 152 19.09 -2.06 15.27
CA THR A 152 20.51 -2.22 15.65
C THR A 152 21.37 -1.08 15.09
N LYS A 153 22.61 -0.88 15.58
CA LYS A 153 23.55 0.09 14.97
C LYS A 153 23.67 -0.13 13.46
N SER A 154 23.75 -1.39 13.03
CA SER A 154 23.76 -1.78 11.61
C SER A 154 22.51 -1.30 10.85
N ASP A 155 21.32 -1.44 11.44
CA ASP A 155 20.08 -0.94 10.83
C ASP A 155 20.04 0.60 10.77
N GLN A 156 20.64 1.28 11.74
CA GLN A 156 20.78 2.74 11.72
C GLN A 156 21.74 3.19 10.61
N ASP A 157 22.90 2.56 10.50
CA ASP A 157 23.89 2.83 9.45
C ASP A 157 23.28 2.56 8.06
N ARG A 158 22.53 1.47 7.92
CA ARG A 158 21.79 1.17 6.70
C ARG A 158 20.77 2.26 6.37
N PHE A 159 19.99 2.73 7.35
CA PHE A 159 19.01 3.78 7.13
C PHE A 159 19.64 5.12 6.73
N THR A 160 20.76 5.49 7.37
CA THR A 160 21.45 6.75 7.06
C THR A 160 22.13 6.73 5.71
N ALA A 161 22.57 5.56 5.23
CA ALA A 161 23.20 5.36 3.94
C ALA A 161 22.25 5.45 2.73
N ILE A 162 20.92 5.36 2.92
CA ILE A 162 19.98 5.41 1.78
C ILE A 162 19.94 6.83 1.18
N PRO A 163 20.26 7.03 -0.11
CA PRO A 163 20.24 8.35 -0.72
C PRO A 163 18.81 8.92 -0.76
N VAL A 164 18.67 10.21 -0.51
CA VAL A 164 17.42 10.95 -0.64
C VAL A 164 17.55 11.87 -1.86
N PRO A 165 16.79 11.64 -2.94
CA PRO A 165 16.82 12.51 -4.10
C PRO A 165 16.28 13.90 -3.76
N SER A 166 16.73 14.92 -4.48
CA SER A 166 16.26 16.30 -4.32
C SER A 166 14.83 16.50 -4.84
N CYS A 167 14.39 15.67 -5.78
CA CYS A 167 13.05 15.71 -6.36
C CYS A 167 12.35 14.35 -6.24
N ARG A 168 11.02 14.42 -6.13
CA ARG A 168 10.16 13.24 -6.12
C ARG A 168 10.18 12.59 -7.52
N PRO A 169 10.31 11.25 -7.63
CA PRO A 169 10.19 10.55 -8.90
C PRO A 169 8.83 10.82 -9.58
N ALA A 170 8.83 10.82 -10.91
CA ALA A 170 7.61 10.99 -11.70
C ALA A 170 6.58 9.90 -11.35
N GLN A 171 5.30 10.30 -11.29
CA GLN A 171 4.20 9.38 -10.99
C GLN A 171 4.10 8.31 -12.08
N LYS A 172 4.08 7.03 -11.69
CA LYS A 172 3.95 5.92 -12.64
C LYS A 172 2.52 5.81 -13.14
N CYS A 173 2.31 5.45 -14.40
CA CYS A 173 0.97 5.26 -14.92
C CYS A 173 0.37 3.93 -14.41
N PRO A 174 -0.87 3.91 -13.88
CA PRO A 174 -1.51 2.69 -13.38
C PRO A 174 -1.98 1.74 -14.50
N CYS A 175 -1.66 2.01 -15.77
CA CYS A 175 -1.92 1.12 -16.90
C CYS A 175 -0.85 0.04 -17.12
N TRP A 176 0.17 -0.01 -16.24
CA TRP A 176 1.25 -1.00 -16.26
C TRP A 176 2.16 -0.92 -17.49
N SER A 177 2.14 0.18 -18.21
CA SER A 177 3.09 0.44 -19.30
C SER A 177 4.54 0.64 -18.81
N GLY A 178 4.75 0.82 -17.50
CA GLY A 178 6.03 1.18 -16.89
C GLY A 178 6.43 2.66 -17.06
N LYS A 179 5.69 3.40 -17.90
CA LYS A 179 5.90 4.83 -18.18
C LYS A 179 5.35 5.70 -17.06
N SER A 180 5.79 6.95 -17.00
CA SER A 180 5.13 7.95 -16.14
C SER A 180 3.73 8.30 -16.65
N VAL A 181 2.90 8.92 -15.81
CA VAL A 181 1.60 9.46 -16.23
C VAL A 181 1.80 10.46 -17.36
N ALA A 182 2.75 11.38 -17.24
CA ALA A 182 3.04 12.40 -18.26
C ALA A 182 3.42 11.79 -19.63
N GLU A 183 4.13 10.67 -19.65
CA GLU A 183 4.53 9.97 -20.89
C GLU A 183 3.48 8.98 -21.42
N CYS A 184 2.34 8.83 -20.73
CA CYS A 184 1.31 7.84 -21.02
C CYS A 184 -0.08 8.47 -21.07
N HIS A 185 -0.95 8.18 -20.11
CA HIS A 185 -2.33 8.70 -20.05
C HIS A 185 -2.43 10.21 -19.79
N GLY A 186 -1.32 10.87 -19.43
CA GLY A 186 -1.21 12.32 -19.34
C GLY A 186 -0.82 13.01 -20.65
N ARG A 187 -0.33 12.26 -21.66
CA ARG A 187 0.00 12.82 -22.98
C ARG A 187 -1.26 13.03 -23.81
N GLU A 188 -2.11 12.02 -23.88
CA GLU A 188 -3.37 12.02 -24.63
C GLU A 188 -4.44 11.23 -23.84
N PRO A 189 -5.70 11.68 -23.86
CA PRO A 189 -6.81 10.92 -23.30
C PRO A 189 -6.94 9.59 -24.04
N GLN A 190 -6.61 8.49 -23.35
CA GLN A 190 -6.72 7.15 -23.88
C GLN A 190 -7.31 6.22 -22.81
N PRO A 191 -8.04 5.18 -23.20
CA PRO A 191 -8.61 4.25 -22.24
C PRO A 191 -7.51 3.47 -21.51
N TYR A 192 -7.77 3.07 -20.27
CA TYR A 192 -6.95 2.03 -19.63
C TYR A 192 -7.20 0.68 -20.33
N PRO A 193 -6.17 -0.18 -20.49
CA PRO A 193 -6.34 -1.49 -21.10
C PRO A 193 -7.41 -2.31 -20.36
N SER A 194 -8.32 -2.95 -21.12
CA SER A 194 -9.38 -3.81 -20.56
C SER A 194 -8.89 -5.17 -20.04
N ALA A 195 -7.60 -5.47 -20.23
CA ALA A 195 -6.96 -6.66 -19.70
C ALA A 195 -5.67 -6.25 -18.99
N TYR A 196 -5.52 -6.66 -17.73
CA TYR A 196 -4.27 -6.48 -17.00
C TYR A 196 -3.26 -7.55 -17.40
N MET A 197 -2.02 -7.12 -17.63
CA MET A 197 -0.90 -8.06 -17.68
C MET A 197 -0.68 -8.64 -16.28
N CYS A 198 -0.15 -9.86 -16.18
CA CYS A 198 0.30 -10.38 -14.90
C CYS A 198 1.42 -9.50 -14.31
N VAL A 199 1.50 -9.33 -12.98
CA VAL A 199 2.58 -8.54 -12.30
C VAL A 199 3.96 -9.07 -12.68
N CYS A 200 4.04 -10.37 -12.99
CA CYS A 200 5.21 -11.06 -13.48
C CYS A 200 5.66 -10.67 -14.90
N GLY A 201 4.88 -9.89 -15.65
CA GLY A 201 5.18 -9.50 -17.03
C GLY A 201 5.11 -10.62 -18.07
N SER A 202 4.68 -11.84 -17.68
CA SER A 202 4.57 -12.94 -18.64
C SER A 202 3.40 -12.70 -19.59
N LYS A 203 3.69 -12.68 -20.90
CA LYS A 203 2.71 -12.57 -21.99
C LYS A 203 2.00 -13.91 -22.29
N ASN A 204 2.15 -14.90 -21.41
CA ASN A 204 1.68 -16.26 -21.66
C ASN A 204 0.17 -16.35 -21.42
N SER A 205 -0.60 -16.04 -22.46
CA SER A 205 -2.05 -16.32 -22.52
C SER A 205 -2.36 -17.82 -22.59
N LYS A 206 -1.36 -18.66 -22.90
CA LYS A 206 -1.52 -20.11 -23.02
C LYS A 206 -1.33 -20.80 -21.66
N GLY A 207 -2.39 -20.82 -20.86
CA GLY A 207 -2.94 -21.95 -20.10
C GLY A 207 -2.06 -23.00 -19.38
N SER A 208 -0.74 -22.91 -19.31
CA SER A 208 0.06 -23.82 -18.47
C SER A 208 -0.04 -23.34 -17.03
N ARG A 209 -1.01 -23.93 -16.32
CA ARG A 209 -1.19 -23.84 -14.86
C ARG A 209 0.20 -23.83 -14.21
N LYS A 210 0.60 -22.74 -13.54
CA LYS A 210 0.50 -22.74 -12.08
C LYS A 210 0.63 -21.42 -11.34
N THR A 211 0.86 -20.23 -11.92
CA THR A 211 1.08 -19.05 -11.02
C THR A 211 0.49 -17.70 -11.40
N CYS A 212 -0.04 -17.49 -12.60
CA CYS A 212 -0.42 -16.12 -13.01
C CYS A 212 -1.75 -16.11 -13.78
N LYS A 213 -2.86 -15.92 -13.07
CA LYS A 213 -4.17 -15.73 -13.72
C LYS A 213 -4.29 -14.28 -14.18
N ILE A 214 -4.43 -14.07 -15.49
CA ILE A 214 -4.91 -12.81 -16.06
C ILE A 214 -6.35 -12.65 -15.56
N VAL A 215 -6.64 -11.55 -14.86
CA VAL A 215 -8.01 -11.21 -14.46
C VAL A 215 -8.60 -10.36 -15.58
N ALA A 216 -9.61 -10.88 -16.26
CA ALA A 216 -10.35 -10.16 -17.29
C ALA A 216 -11.35 -9.20 -16.64
N TRP A 217 -11.48 -7.99 -17.20
CA TRP A 217 -12.34 -6.94 -16.68
C TRP A 217 -13.73 -6.97 -17.32
N PRO A 218 -14.83 -6.72 -16.57
CA PRO A 218 -16.10 -6.37 -17.19
C PRO A 218 -16.00 -4.94 -17.76
N ALA A 219 -16.05 -4.82 -19.09
CA ALA A 219 -15.76 -3.61 -19.88
C ALA A 219 -16.74 -2.41 -19.71
N LYS A 220 -17.48 -2.32 -18.60
CA LYS A 220 -18.51 -1.30 -18.37
C LYS A 220 -18.19 -0.47 -17.13
N VAL A 221 -17.17 0.39 -17.19
CA VAL A 221 -17.06 1.49 -16.22
C VAL A 221 -16.83 2.80 -16.96
N MET A 222 -17.70 3.77 -16.68
CA MET A 222 -17.80 5.05 -17.37
C MET A 222 -16.56 5.92 -17.14
N TRP A 223 -16.17 6.62 -18.21
CA TRP A 223 -14.97 7.43 -18.29
C TRP A 223 -15.16 8.81 -17.64
N TRP A 224 -14.15 9.27 -16.91
CA TRP A 224 -14.01 10.65 -16.48
C TRP A 224 -13.64 11.51 -17.70
N LYS A 225 -14.59 12.25 -18.28
CA LYS A 225 -14.27 13.37 -19.18
C LYS A 225 -14.17 14.65 -18.36
N ASN A 226 -13.01 15.31 -18.43
CA ASN A 226 -12.80 16.71 -18.06
C ASN A 226 -12.86 17.10 -16.57
N GLY A 227 -12.51 16.21 -15.63
CA GLY A 227 -12.23 16.62 -14.24
C GLY A 227 -13.42 17.18 -13.43
N THR A 228 -14.63 17.18 -13.98
CA THR A 228 -15.87 17.47 -13.25
C THR A 228 -16.66 16.16 -13.06
N PRO A 229 -17.10 15.84 -11.83
CA PRO A 229 -18.09 14.79 -11.64
C PRO A 229 -19.35 15.15 -12.44
N LEU A 230 -19.85 14.24 -13.27
CA LEU A 230 -21.22 14.39 -13.79
C LEU A 230 -22.15 14.28 -12.59
N GLU A 231 -22.75 15.40 -12.18
CA GLU A 231 -23.86 15.39 -11.24
C GLU A 231 -25.01 14.63 -11.91
N ASN A 232 -25.51 13.61 -11.20
CA ASN A 232 -26.63 12.79 -11.67
C ASN A 232 -27.89 13.66 -11.72
N GLY A 233 -28.42 13.84 -12.93
CA GLY A 233 -29.85 14.13 -13.14
C GLY A 233 -30.67 12.84 -13.12
#